data_AF-A0A4Z0BBZ3-F1
#
_entry.id   AF-A0A4Z0BBZ3-F1
#
_cell.length_a   1.000
_cell.length_b   1.000
_cell.length_c   1.000
_cell.angle_alpha   90.00
_cell.angle_beta   90.00
_cell.angle_gamma   90.00
#
_symmetry.space_group_name_H-M   'P 1'
#
loop_
_entity.id
_entity.type
_entity.pdbx_description
1 polymer ?
#
loop_
_entity_poly.entity_id
_entity_poly.type
_entity_poly.pdbx_seq_one_letter_code
_entity_poly.pdbx_strand_id
1 'polypeptide(L)'
;MNNELIDQQILDLLRIPAYQRTADDIAEAINGITAASQLETAPLCPIQHEQLKLRAIVQLLAEDMQAEEYGVTLELSPMADNWRAPLSMLIKLGPGSHLIGFGKTAEEVLRDLRKPSWDKVSA
;
A
#
# COMPACT_ATOMS: atom_id res chain seq x y z
N MET A 1 24.87 -4.59 -10.33
CA MET A 1 25.05 -3.43 -9.44
C MET A 1 26.24 -2.60 -9.90
N ASN A 2 26.03 -1.32 -10.19
CA ASN A 2 27.07 -0.38 -10.60
C ASN A 2 27.29 0.67 -9.50
N ASN A 3 28.32 0.46 -8.67
CA ASN A 3 28.62 1.30 -7.52
C ASN A 3 29.03 2.73 -7.91
N GLU A 4 29.74 2.89 -9.03
CA GLU A 4 30.16 4.21 -9.51
C GLU A 4 28.95 5.09 -9.86
N LEU A 5 27.94 4.50 -10.50
CA LEU A 5 26.69 5.21 -10.78
C LEU A 5 25.91 5.52 -9.50
N ILE A 6 25.88 4.61 -8.52
CA ILE A 6 25.22 4.87 -7.23
C ILE A 6 25.90 6.03 -6.51
N ASP A 7 27.22 6.01 -6.41
CA ASP A 7 28.01 7.08 -5.78
C ASP A 7 27.80 8.40 -6.50
N GLN A 8 27.71 8.39 -7.83
CA GLN A 8 27.44 9.58 -8.63
C GLN A 8 26.05 10.17 -8.31
N GLN A 9 25.00 9.35 -8.19
CA GLN A 9 23.66 9.82 -7.79
C GLN A 9 23.65 10.45 -6.40
N ILE A 10 24.37 9.86 -5.44
CA ILE A 10 24.50 10.41 -4.08
C ILE A 10 25.24 11.74 -4.12
N LEU A 11 26.36 11.82 -4.84
CA LEU A 11 27.14 13.04 -4.98
C LEU A 11 26.36 14.16 -5.66
N ASP A 12 25.58 13.85 -6.69
CA ASP A 12 24.76 14.83 -7.40
C ASP A 12 23.68 15.41 -6.49
N LEU A 13 23.01 14.58 -5.69
CA LEU A 13 22.06 15.06 -4.68
C LEU A 13 22.73 15.92 -3.59
N LEU A 14 23.94 15.53 -3.17
CA LEU A 14 24.70 16.27 -2.14
C LEU A 14 25.24 17.61 -2.64
N ARG A 15 25.45 17.77 -3.95
CA ARG A 15 25.84 19.07 -4.57
C ARG A 15 24.72 20.11 -4.45
N ILE A 16 23.46 19.69 -4.37
CA ILE A 16 22.34 20.59 -4.09
C ILE A 16 22.35 20.89 -2.57
N PRO A 17 22.46 22.16 -2.16
CA PRO A 17 22.39 22.54 -0.75
C PRO A 17 21.08 22.04 -0.14
N ALA A 18 21.12 21.54 1.11
CA ALA A 18 19.97 20.87 1.73
C ALA A 18 18.68 21.72 1.74
N TYR A 19 18.80 23.04 1.88
CA TYR A 19 17.66 23.98 1.88
C TYR A 19 17.10 24.28 0.48
N GLN A 20 17.76 23.82 -0.58
CA GLN A 20 17.33 23.98 -1.98
C GLN A 20 16.80 22.67 -2.57
N ARG A 21 16.93 21.54 -1.87
CA ARG A 21 16.44 20.25 -2.35
C ARG A 21 14.92 20.23 -2.36
N THR A 22 14.37 19.76 -3.47
CA THR A 22 12.95 19.49 -3.66
C THR A 22 12.65 18.00 -3.48
N ALA A 23 11.36 17.67 -3.38
CA ALA A 23 10.93 16.27 -3.40
C ALA A 23 11.29 15.57 -4.72
N ASP A 24 11.27 16.31 -5.83
CA ASP A 24 11.60 15.80 -7.16
C ASP A 24 13.09 15.44 -7.27
N ASP A 25 13.99 16.30 -6.74
CA ASP A 25 15.44 16.00 -6.71
C ASP A 25 15.74 14.71 -5.94
N ILE A 26 15.04 14.51 -4.82
CA ILE A 26 15.20 13.30 -3.98
C ILE A 26 14.65 12.08 -4.72
N ALA A 27 13.49 12.19 -5.35
CA ALA A 27 12.87 11.11 -6.10
C ALA A 27 13.74 10.68 -7.30
N GLU A 28 14.30 11.64 -8.02
CA GLU A 28 15.22 11.38 -9.14
C GLU A 28 16.47 10.61 -8.69
N ALA A 29 17.13 11.07 -7.61
CA ALA A 29 18.30 10.38 -7.07
C ALA A 29 18.00 8.95 -6.61
N ILE A 30 16.86 8.72 -5.94
CA ILE A 30 16.43 7.38 -5.51
C ILE A 30 16.17 6.46 -6.71
N ASN A 31 15.51 6.99 -7.76
CA ASN A 31 15.25 6.24 -8.98
C ASN A 31 16.56 5.86 -9.68
N GLY A 32 17.50 6.81 -9.78
CA GLY A 32 18.84 6.59 -10.33
C GLY A 32 19.62 5.53 -9.56
N ILE A 33 19.63 5.59 -8.22
CA ILE A 33 20.27 4.59 -7.36
C ILE A 33 19.62 3.22 -7.56
N THR A 34 18.29 3.15 -7.62
CA THR A 34 17.56 1.90 -7.81
C THR A 34 17.91 1.25 -9.16
N ALA A 35 17.94 2.04 -10.23
CA ALA A 35 18.35 1.58 -11.56
C ALA A 35 19.81 1.11 -11.60
N ALA A 36 20.73 1.90 -11.02
CA ALA A 36 22.16 1.57 -10.95
C ALA A 36 22.45 0.34 -10.08
N SER A 37 21.64 0.14 -9.04
CA SER A 37 21.76 -1.02 -8.17
C SER A 37 21.47 -2.32 -8.91
N GLN A 38 20.73 -2.27 -10.02
CA GLN A 38 20.26 -3.45 -10.75
C GLN A 38 19.72 -4.50 -9.76
N LEU A 39 19.04 -4.01 -8.72
CA LEU A 39 18.45 -4.89 -7.73
C LEU A 39 17.49 -5.77 -8.52
N GLU A 40 17.67 -7.08 -8.41
CA GLU A 40 16.63 -8.02 -8.76
C GLU A 40 15.50 -7.79 -7.75
N THR A 41 14.71 -6.75 -7.98
CA THR A 41 13.40 -6.66 -7.37
C THR A 41 12.63 -7.77 -8.01
N ALA A 42 12.48 -8.89 -7.30
CA ALA A 42 11.50 -9.89 -7.68
C ALA A 42 10.22 -9.10 -8.00
N PRO A 43 9.66 -9.20 -9.22
CA PRO A 43 8.46 -8.47 -9.54
C PRO A 43 7.45 -8.80 -8.47
N LEU A 44 6.77 -7.78 -7.95
CA LEU A 44 5.73 -7.97 -6.95
C LEU A 44 4.82 -9.08 -7.46
N CYS A 45 4.60 -10.10 -6.64
CA CYS A 45 3.69 -11.14 -7.05
C CYS A 45 2.30 -10.51 -7.26
N PRO A 46 1.45 -11.07 -8.15
CA PRO A 46 0.18 -10.43 -8.50
C PRO A 46 -0.67 -9.97 -7.30
N ILE A 47 -0.65 -10.72 -6.19
CA ILE A 47 -1.40 -10.37 -4.98
C ILE A 47 -0.81 -9.16 -4.23
N GLN A 48 0.52 -8.96 -4.26
CA GLN A 48 1.16 -7.77 -3.71
C GLN A 48 0.83 -6.52 -4.54
N HIS A 49 0.70 -6.67 -5.86
CA HIS A 49 0.20 -5.57 -6.72
C HIS A 49 -1.24 -5.18 -6.34
N GLU A 50 -2.12 -6.15 -6.13
CA GLU A 50 -3.49 -5.90 -5.68
C GLU A 50 -3.53 -5.26 -4.29
N GLN A 51 -2.64 -5.66 -3.37
CA GLN A 51 -2.51 -5.01 -2.06
C GLN A 51 -2.15 -3.53 -2.17
N LEU A 52 -1.17 -3.19 -3.01
CA LEU A 52 -0.75 -1.79 -3.19
C LEU A 52 -1.84 -0.94 -3.83
N LYS A 53 -2.55 -1.47 -4.84
CA LYS A 53 -3.71 -0.81 -5.43
C LYS A 53 -4.77 -0.52 -4.37
N LEU A 54 -5.13 -1.53 -3.59
CA LEU A 54 -6.13 -1.40 -2.54
C LEU A 54 -5.69 -0.38 -1.48
N ARG A 55 -4.43 -0.40 -1.06
CA ARG A 55 -3.88 0.56 -0.09
C ARG A 55 -4.01 2.00 -0.56
N ALA A 56 -3.69 2.29 -1.82
CA ALA A 56 -3.82 3.62 -2.38
C ALA A 56 -5.29 4.09 -2.40
N ILE A 57 -6.22 3.21 -2.78
CA ILE A 57 -7.66 3.52 -2.80
C ILE A 57 -8.21 3.72 -1.38
N VAL A 58 -7.87 2.84 -0.45
CA VAL A 58 -8.32 2.91 0.95
C VAL A 58 -7.81 4.17 1.63
N GLN A 59 -6.57 4.58 1.36
CA GLN A 59 -6.04 5.83 1.87
C GLN A 59 -6.88 7.03 1.39
N LEU A 60 -7.15 7.13 0.09
CA LEU A 60 -7.98 8.20 -0.47
C LEU A 60 -9.39 8.22 0.17
N LEU A 61 -10.03 7.05 0.25
CA LEU A 61 -11.37 6.93 0.86
C LEU A 61 -11.36 7.30 2.35
N ALA A 62 -10.32 6.90 3.08
CA ALA A 62 -10.20 7.21 4.51
C ALA A 62 -10.03 8.71 4.75
N GLU A 63 -9.27 9.40 3.89
CA GLU A 63 -9.11 10.86 3.91
C GLU A 63 -10.45 11.56 3.62
N ASP A 64 -11.15 11.15 2.56
CA ASP A 64 -12.47 11.70 2.18
C ASP A 64 -13.53 11.51 3.27
N MET A 65 -13.49 10.37 3.97
CA MET A 65 -14.45 10.03 5.03
C MET A 65 -14.02 10.52 6.43
N GLN A 66 -12.86 11.17 6.56
CA GLN A 66 -12.29 11.59 7.85
C GLN A 66 -12.18 10.43 8.85
N ALA A 67 -11.64 9.30 8.40
CA ALA A 67 -11.52 8.09 9.22
C ALA A 67 -10.61 8.30 10.44
N GLU A 68 -10.97 7.68 11.56
CA GLU A 68 -10.12 7.59 12.75
C GLU A 68 -8.91 6.67 12.51
N GLU A 69 -9.14 5.59 11.77
CA GLU A 69 -8.16 4.54 11.51
C GLU A 69 -8.50 3.85 10.19
N TYR A 70 -7.48 3.44 9.44
CA TYR A 70 -7.66 2.58 8.28
C TYR A 70 -6.48 1.62 8.11
N GLY A 71 -6.71 0.51 7.43
CA GLY A 71 -5.69 -0.49 7.18
C GLY A 71 -6.03 -1.40 6.01
N VAL A 72 -4.98 -1.94 5.39
CA VAL A 72 -5.05 -2.99 4.37
C VAL A 72 -4.14 -4.13 4.81
N THR A 73 -4.71 -5.33 4.86
CA THR A 73 -4.03 -6.53 5.33
C THR A 73 -3.95 -7.55 4.21
N LEU A 74 -2.75 -8.11 4.00
CA LEU A 74 -2.49 -9.26 3.15
C LEU A 74 -2.15 -10.47 4.03
N GLU A 75 -3.03 -11.46 4.08
CA GLU A 75 -2.82 -12.72 4.81
C GLU A 75 -2.30 -13.80 3.86
N LEU A 76 -1.06 -14.23 4.06
CA LEU A 76 -0.43 -15.34 3.32
C LEU A 76 -0.46 -16.60 4.19
N SER A 77 -1.61 -17.27 4.24
CA SER A 77 -1.73 -18.55 4.97
C SER A 77 -1.36 -19.73 4.06
N PRO A 78 -0.51 -20.66 4.51
CA PRO A 78 -0.16 -21.87 3.75
C PRO A 78 -1.27 -22.93 3.75
N MET A 79 -2.37 -22.72 4.48
CA MET A 79 -3.48 -23.67 4.53
C MET A 79 -4.23 -23.68 3.20
N ALA A 80 -4.23 -24.84 2.55
CA ALA A 80 -4.78 -25.16 1.23
C ALA A 80 -6.30 -25.00 1.08
N ASP A 81 -6.97 -24.38 2.05
CA ASP A 81 -8.39 -24.11 1.98
C ASP A 81 -8.62 -22.77 1.29
N ASN A 82 -9.09 -22.87 0.05
CA ASN A 82 -9.45 -21.82 -0.91
C ASN A 82 -10.55 -20.83 -0.41
N TRP A 83 -10.84 -20.86 0.90
CA TRP A 83 -11.97 -20.21 1.58
C TRP A 83 -11.63 -18.85 2.19
N ARG A 84 -10.36 -18.51 2.41
CA ARG A 84 -9.98 -17.16 2.89
C ARG A 84 -9.54 -16.27 1.75
N ALA A 85 -10.24 -15.14 1.62
CA ALA A 85 -9.79 -14.02 0.82
C ALA A 85 -8.49 -13.45 1.43
N PRO A 86 -7.37 -13.44 0.68
CA PRO A 86 -6.06 -13.04 1.21
C PRO A 86 -5.94 -11.53 1.43
N LEU A 87 -6.76 -10.72 0.76
CA LEU A 87 -6.80 -9.27 0.95
C LEU A 87 -8.02 -8.86 1.77
N SER A 88 -7.80 -7.94 2.70
CA SER A 88 -8.86 -7.30 3.47
C SER A 88 -8.54 -5.83 3.73
N MET A 89 -9.59 -5.04 3.98
CA MET A 89 -9.47 -3.65 4.41
C MET A 89 -10.33 -3.38 5.64
N LEU A 90 -9.96 -2.32 6.36
CA LEU A 90 -10.73 -1.72 7.43
C LEU A 90 -10.67 -0.20 7.30
N ILE A 91 -11.80 0.48 7.40
CA ILE A 91 -11.88 1.93 7.65
C ILE A 91 -12.81 2.13 8.86
N LYS A 92 -12.31 2.78 9.90
CA LYS A 92 -13.06 3.11 11.11
C LYS A 92 -13.45 4.58 11.08
N LEU A 93 -14.76 4.85 11.10
CA LEU A 93 -15.33 6.20 11.05
C LEU A 93 -15.76 6.71 12.44
N GLY A 94 -15.80 5.83 13.43
CA GLY A 94 -16.20 6.16 14.79
C GLY A 94 -16.65 4.92 15.59
N PRO A 95 -17.18 5.11 16.81
CA PRO A 95 -17.66 4.01 17.65
C PRO A 95 -18.74 3.18 16.94
N GLY A 96 -18.42 1.93 16.62
CA GLY A 96 -19.32 1.00 15.92
C GLY A 96 -19.49 1.25 14.42
N SER A 97 -18.94 2.33 13.86
CA SER A 97 -19.00 2.62 12.43
C SER A 97 -17.69 2.21 11.76
N HIS A 98 -17.72 1.07 11.06
CA HIS A 98 -16.57 0.55 10.34
C HIS A 98 -16.99 -0.02 8.99
N LEU A 99 -16.12 0.14 8.00
CA LEU A 99 -16.24 -0.50 6.69
C LEU A 99 -15.18 -1.60 6.61
N ILE A 100 -15.63 -2.79 6.24
CA ILE A 100 -14.76 -3.95 6.03
C ILE A 100 -15.11 -4.56 4.68
N GLY A 101 -14.09 -5.01 3.97
CA GLY A 101 -14.23 -5.78 2.74
C GLY A 101 -13.14 -6.84 2.62
N PHE A 102 -13.45 -7.91 1.91
CA PHE A 102 -12.56 -9.04 1.68
C PHE A 102 -12.52 -9.43 0.20
N GLY A 103 -11.37 -9.86 -0.31
CA GLY A 103 -11.24 -10.33 -1.69
C GLY A 103 -9.87 -10.89 -2.05
N LYS A 104 -9.71 -11.33 -3.29
CA LYS A 104 -8.43 -11.71 -3.92
C LYS A 104 -7.83 -10.58 -4.76
N THR A 105 -8.63 -9.56 -5.08
CA THR A 105 -8.22 -8.36 -5.81
C THR A 105 -8.70 -7.10 -5.07
N ALA A 106 -8.13 -5.94 -5.41
CA ALA A 106 -8.61 -4.67 -4.87
C ALA A 106 -10.09 -4.43 -5.24
N GLU A 107 -10.49 -4.77 -6.46
CA GLU A 107 -11.87 -4.64 -6.94
C GLU A 107 -12.83 -5.51 -6.14
N GLU A 108 -12.48 -6.77 -5.87
CA GLU A 108 -13.31 -7.67 -5.06
C GLU A 108 -13.50 -7.14 -3.64
N VAL A 109 -12.42 -6.66 -3.02
CA VAL A 109 -12.48 -6.06 -1.67
C VAL A 109 -13.42 -4.85 -1.65
N LEU A 110 -13.31 -3.96 -2.64
CA LEU A 110 -14.16 -2.77 -2.73
C LEU A 110 -15.63 -3.12 -3.06
N ARG A 111 -15.88 -4.18 -3.83
CA ARG A 111 -17.24 -4.69 -4.07
C ARG A 111 -17.85 -5.33 -2.82
N ASP A 112 -17.03 -6.00 -2.01
CA ASP A 112 -17.44 -6.58 -0.73
C ASP A 112 -17.43 -5.56 0.42
N LEU A 113 -17.29 -4.26 0.15
CA LEU A 113 -17.53 -3.21 1.14
C LEU A 113 -18.96 -3.31 1.68
N ARG A 114 -19.12 -4.03 2.78
CA ARG A 114 -20.39 -4.14 3.48
C ARG A 114 -20.47 -2.97 4.45
N LYS A 115 -21.63 -2.30 4.47
CA LYS A 115 -22.03 -1.53 5.65
C LYS A 115 -22.13 -2.53 6.82
N PRO A 116 -21.69 -2.16 8.03
CA PRO A 116 -21.79 -3.06 9.17
C PRO A 116 -23.28 -3.40 9.37
N SER A 117 -23.62 -4.68 9.26
CA SER A 117 -24.95 -5.16 9.61
C SER A 117 -25.05 -5.17 11.12
N TRP A 118 -25.70 -4.17 11.69
CA TRP A 118 -26.05 -4.13 13.13
C TRP A 118 -27.10 -5.19 13.51
N ASP A 119 -27.61 -5.99 12.57
CA ASP A 119 -28.74 -6.90 12.78
C ASP A 119 -28.37 -8.24 13.44
N LYS A 120 -27.15 -8.44 13.95
CA LYS A 120 -26.73 -9.71 14.57
C LYS A 120 -26.25 -9.62 16.04
N VAL A 121 -26.50 -8.50 16.73
CA VAL A 121 -26.21 -8.38 18.18
C VAL A 121 -27.50 -8.23 19.01
N SER A 122 -28.59 -8.83 18.55
CA SER A 122 -29.82 -8.98 19.33
C SER A 122 -30.44 -10.36 19.05
N ALA A 123 -29.89 -11.40 19.67
CA ALA A 123 -30.55 -12.68 19.91
C ALA A 123 -30.08 -13.24 21.24
#